data_AF-A0A1I8EDR7-F1
#
_entry.id   AF-A0A1I8EDR7-F1
#
_cell.length_a   1.000
_cell.length_b   1.000
_cell.length_c   1.000
_cell.angle_alpha   90.00
_cell.angle_beta   90.00
_cell.angle_gamma   90.00
#
_symmetry.space_group_name_H-M   'P 1'
#
loop_
_entity.id
_entity.type
_entity.pdbx_description
1 polymer ?
#
loop_
_entity_poly.entity_id
_entity_poly.type
_entity_poly.pdbx_seq_one_letter_code
_entity_poly.pdbx_strand_id
1 'polypeptide(L)'
;MECPNSPQLFDEEDTIALSILSAVNEFCLSYRKLHKYVSMILCVFGLLANCTHIWILRRPSMLRSSVHTVLICIALADSGTMGSYAIYLLRYEFCASSTGGYSYGWVLLLKLHVVLSTALHSISLYLLVFITYIRICSVQTQRSQLLETRVAGFISLLISFAIFALCIPTLLAHDIVLRENSPHFIELKEIHPTDLSESYPSSISNKYSIGLSKMFVSNDCFLLKLNLWLTGIIMKVIPCILLLCLTYCLLVKLAKNKKKRVALLRERAKDRVYKDRTTCMLLLMVSSFLCTELPQGIIAIFNGLLHLKSIVKLKALLCE
;
A
#
# COMPACT_ATOMS: atom_id res chain seq x y z
N MET A 1 -15.05 17.41 10.53
CA MET A 1 -15.09 18.73 9.84
C MET A 1 -15.22 18.43 8.35
N GLU A 2 -16.35 18.81 7.76
CA GLU A 2 -16.68 18.54 6.36
C GLU A 2 -16.23 19.71 5.47
N CYS A 3 -15.85 19.43 4.22
CA CYS A 3 -15.52 20.47 3.25
C CYS A 3 -16.83 21.13 2.75
N PRO A 4 -16.97 22.46 2.87
CA PRO A 4 -18.25 23.17 2.71
C PRO A 4 -18.87 23.08 1.30
N ASN A 5 -18.05 22.83 0.26
CA ASN A 5 -18.50 22.84 -1.15
C ASN A 5 -18.41 21.45 -1.83
N SER A 6 -18.65 20.36 -1.10
CA SER A 6 -18.63 19.02 -1.69
C SER A 6 -20.02 18.63 -2.22
N PRO A 7 -20.18 18.36 -3.55
CA PRO A 7 -21.43 17.83 -4.08
C PRO A 7 -21.74 16.49 -3.39
N GLN A 8 -23.00 16.29 -3.00
CA GLN A 8 -23.47 14.99 -2.52
C GLN A 8 -23.36 13.99 -3.67
N LEU A 9 -22.55 12.93 -3.48
CA LEU A 9 -22.30 11.92 -4.51
C LEU A 9 -23.48 10.97 -4.69
N PHE A 10 -24.26 10.78 -3.64
CA PHE A 10 -25.48 10.00 -3.65
C PHE A 10 -26.62 10.93 -3.28
N ASP A 11 -27.63 11.02 -4.14
CA ASP A 11 -28.93 11.52 -3.72
C ASP A 11 -29.46 10.54 -2.68
N GLU A 12 -29.75 11.02 -1.47
CA GLU A 12 -30.34 10.20 -0.42
C GLU A 12 -31.76 9.72 -0.78
N GLU A 13 -32.31 10.22 -1.89
CA GLU A 13 -33.59 9.82 -2.48
C GLU A 13 -33.45 8.75 -3.58
N ASP A 14 -32.23 8.45 -4.07
CA ASP A 14 -32.03 7.47 -5.13
C ASP A 14 -31.96 6.03 -4.58
N THR A 15 -33.04 5.28 -4.82
CA THR A 15 -33.18 3.89 -4.38
C THR A 15 -32.08 2.95 -4.88
N ILE A 16 -31.50 3.21 -6.07
CA ILE A 16 -30.42 2.40 -6.64
C ILE A 16 -29.12 2.63 -5.87
N ALA A 17 -28.80 3.89 -5.56
CA ALA A 17 -27.65 4.27 -4.75
C ALA A 17 -27.70 3.64 -3.35
N LEU A 18 -28.87 3.67 -2.71
CA LEU A 18 -29.10 3.07 -1.40
C LEU A 18 -28.95 1.54 -1.42
N SER A 19 -29.48 0.86 -2.44
CA SER A 19 -29.31 -0.58 -2.63
C SER A 19 -27.83 -0.96 -2.79
N ILE A 20 -27.09 -0.22 -3.63
CA ILE A 20 -25.65 -0.45 -3.83
C ILE A 20 -24.90 -0.22 -2.52
N LEU A 21 -25.19 0.88 -1.80
CA LEU A 21 -24.53 1.20 -0.54
C LEU A 21 -24.77 0.11 0.52
N SER A 22 -25.99 -0.41 0.62
CA SER A 22 -26.33 -1.52 1.51
C SER A 22 -25.56 -2.79 1.15
N ALA A 23 -25.52 -3.16 -0.13
CA ALA A 23 -24.79 -4.34 -0.60
C ALA A 23 -23.29 -4.23 -0.34
N VAL A 24 -22.68 -3.06 -0.57
CA VAL A 24 -21.25 -2.83 -0.27
C VAL A 24 -21.02 -2.89 1.25
N ASN A 25 -21.90 -2.32 2.06
CA ASN A 25 -21.75 -2.36 3.52
C ASN A 25 -21.82 -3.79 4.07
N GLU A 26 -22.76 -4.61 3.59
CA GLU A 26 -22.84 -6.04 3.96
C GLU A 26 -21.60 -6.82 3.53
N PHE A 27 -21.14 -6.61 2.29
CA PHE A 27 -19.90 -7.21 1.80
C PHE A 27 -18.73 -6.83 2.69
N CYS A 28 -18.60 -5.57 3.08
CA CYS A 28 -17.52 -5.09 3.93
C CYS A 28 -17.56 -5.67 5.34
N LEU A 29 -18.74 -5.83 5.94
CA LEU A 29 -18.88 -6.47 7.25
C LEU A 29 -18.46 -7.94 7.21
N SER A 30 -18.80 -8.66 6.12
CA SER A 30 -18.39 -10.04 5.90
C SER A 30 -16.88 -10.13 5.65
N TYR A 31 -16.37 -9.30 4.74
CA TYR A 31 -14.96 -9.25 4.37
C TYR A 31 -14.09 -8.89 5.58
N ARG A 32 -14.46 -7.91 6.43
CA ARG A 32 -13.68 -7.53 7.64
C ARG A 32 -13.42 -8.71 8.58
N LYS A 33 -14.41 -9.59 8.76
CA LYS A 33 -14.28 -10.79 9.62
C LYS A 33 -13.23 -11.75 9.09
N LEU A 34 -13.19 -11.96 7.77
CA LEU A 34 -12.23 -12.86 7.12
C LEU A 34 -10.86 -12.20 6.92
N HIS A 35 -10.86 -10.93 6.55
CA HIS A 35 -9.70 -10.13 6.19
C HIS A 35 -8.64 -10.14 7.28
N LYS A 36 -9.02 -9.94 8.55
CA LYS A 36 -8.05 -9.93 9.65
C LYS A 36 -7.23 -11.23 9.77
N TYR A 37 -7.83 -12.38 9.50
CA TYR A 37 -7.14 -13.67 9.55
C TYR A 37 -6.27 -13.89 8.32
N VAL A 38 -6.81 -13.64 7.12
CA VAL A 38 -6.09 -13.80 5.86
C VAL A 38 -4.88 -12.86 5.81
N SER A 39 -5.07 -11.59 6.18
CA SER A 39 -4.01 -10.59 6.20
C SER A 39 -2.92 -10.90 7.21
N MET A 40 -3.27 -11.42 8.40
CA MET A 40 -2.25 -11.84 9.38
C MET A 40 -1.40 -13.01 8.85
N ILE A 41 -2.04 -14.00 8.21
CA ILE A 41 -1.34 -15.13 7.58
C ILE A 41 -0.39 -14.61 6.48
N LEU A 42 -0.86 -13.71 5.61
CA LEU A 42 -0.05 -13.09 4.57
C LEU A 42 1.12 -12.30 5.15
N CYS A 43 0.94 -11.56 6.25
CA CYS A 43 2.03 -10.86 6.93
C CYS A 43 3.10 -11.83 7.45
N VAL A 44 2.69 -12.93 8.09
CA VAL A 44 3.64 -13.94 8.62
C VAL A 44 4.41 -14.60 7.49
N PHE A 45 3.72 -15.10 6.47
CA PHE A 45 4.38 -15.73 5.31
C PHE A 45 5.25 -14.73 4.56
N GLY A 46 4.78 -13.49 4.37
CA GLY A 46 5.53 -12.42 3.73
C GLY A 46 6.80 -12.06 4.48
N LEU A 47 6.73 -11.96 5.82
CA LEU A 47 7.90 -11.72 6.65
C LEU A 47 8.91 -12.87 6.55
N LEU A 48 8.46 -14.12 6.69
CA LEU A 48 9.31 -15.31 6.58
C LEU A 48 9.98 -15.44 5.20
N ALA A 49 9.23 -15.22 4.13
CA ALA A 49 9.72 -15.25 2.76
C ALA A 49 10.78 -14.16 2.53
N ASN A 50 10.51 -12.92 2.96
CA ASN A 50 11.46 -11.82 2.79
C ASN A 50 12.71 -11.99 3.67
N CYS A 51 12.58 -12.50 4.89
CA CYS A 51 13.74 -12.84 5.73
C CYS A 51 14.61 -13.93 5.09
N THR A 52 13.97 -14.96 4.50
CA THR A 52 14.67 -16.03 3.77
C THR A 52 15.38 -15.46 2.55
N HIS A 53 14.73 -14.56 1.82
CA HIS A 53 15.30 -13.89 0.66
C HIS A 53 16.55 -13.07 1.03
N ILE A 54 16.47 -12.27 2.11
CA ILE A 54 17.63 -11.53 2.65
C ILE A 54 18.74 -12.50 3.07
N TRP A 55 18.41 -13.59 3.75
CA TRP A 55 19.39 -14.58 4.21
C TRP A 55 20.13 -15.23 3.04
N ILE A 56 19.41 -15.65 1.99
CA ILE A 56 20.00 -16.27 0.79
C ILE A 56 20.88 -15.26 0.04
N LEU A 57 20.42 -14.01 -0.12
CA LEU A 57 21.12 -12.98 -0.88
C LEU A 57 22.35 -12.41 -0.17
N ARG A 58 22.43 -12.51 1.17
CA ARG A 58 23.60 -12.08 1.95
C ARG A 58 24.84 -12.98 1.77
N ARG A 59 24.76 -14.06 0.99
CA ARG A 59 25.93 -14.90 0.70
C ARG A 59 27.01 -14.08 -0.05
N PRO A 60 28.29 -14.14 0.37
CA PRO A 60 29.34 -13.23 -0.09
C PRO A 60 29.62 -13.31 -1.60
N SER A 61 29.34 -14.45 -2.26
CA SER A 61 29.47 -14.60 -3.71
C SER A 61 28.42 -13.82 -4.52
N MET A 62 27.25 -13.51 -3.92
CA MET A 62 26.12 -12.86 -4.59
C MET A 62 26.10 -11.33 -4.38
N LEU A 63 26.78 -10.82 -3.36
CA LEU A 63 26.83 -9.39 -3.03
C LEU A 63 27.59 -8.52 -4.06
N ARG A 64 28.28 -9.15 -5.02
CA ARG A 64 29.07 -8.44 -6.02
C ARG A 64 28.25 -7.84 -7.16
N SER A 65 26.96 -8.20 -7.27
CA SER A 65 26.06 -7.63 -8.29
C SER A 65 25.21 -6.49 -7.72
N SER A 66 25.11 -5.39 -8.47
CA SER A 66 24.21 -4.28 -8.17
C SER A 66 22.74 -4.73 -8.05
N VAL A 67 22.32 -5.68 -8.87
CA VAL A 67 20.96 -6.25 -8.87
C VAL A 67 20.64 -6.91 -7.53
N HIS A 68 21.56 -7.71 -6.98
CA HIS A 68 21.35 -8.38 -5.70
C HIS A 68 21.32 -7.40 -4.52
N THR A 69 22.09 -6.32 -4.59
CA THR A 69 22.07 -5.27 -3.56
C THR A 69 20.71 -4.56 -3.52
N VAL A 70 20.19 -4.13 -4.69
CA VAL A 70 18.86 -3.51 -4.77
C VAL A 70 17.77 -4.49 -4.33
N LEU A 71 17.91 -5.77 -4.67
CA LEU A 71 16.95 -6.82 -4.28
C LEU A 71 16.90 -7.04 -2.75
N ILE A 72 18.01 -6.88 -2.04
CA ILE A 72 18.04 -6.89 -0.56
C ILE A 72 17.30 -5.66 -0.02
N CYS A 73 17.49 -4.48 -0.61
CA CYS A 73 16.77 -3.26 -0.21
C CYS A 73 15.24 -3.43 -0.36
N ILE A 74 14.78 -4.04 -1.47
CA ILE A 74 13.36 -4.37 -1.68
C ILE A 74 12.86 -5.30 -0.56
N ALA A 75 13.56 -6.40 -0.31
CA ALA A 75 13.15 -7.36 0.72
C ALA A 75 13.10 -6.75 2.14
N LEU A 76 13.98 -5.78 2.44
CA LEU A 76 13.95 -5.02 3.69
C LEU A 76 12.73 -4.10 3.78
N ALA A 77 12.40 -3.38 2.70
CA ALA A 77 11.22 -2.52 2.64
C ALA A 77 9.92 -3.33 2.74
N ASP A 78 9.84 -4.47 2.06
CA ASP A 78 8.69 -5.38 2.14
C ASP A 78 8.56 -6.00 3.54
N SER A 79 9.67 -6.39 4.17
CA SER A 79 9.67 -6.88 5.56
C SER A 79 9.15 -5.82 6.53
N GLY A 80 9.57 -4.57 6.36
CA GLY A 80 9.12 -3.44 7.18
C GLY A 80 7.62 -3.15 6.98
N THR A 81 7.13 -3.21 5.75
CA THR A 81 5.70 -3.04 5.43
C THR A 81 4.86 -4.12 6.12
N MET A 82 5.24 -5.39 5.95
CA MET A 82 4.55 -6.54 6.56
C MET A 82 4.62 -6.50 8.10
N GLY A 83 5.78 -6.14 8.67
CA GLY A 83 5.94 -5.99 10.11
C GLY A 83 5.09 -4.87 10.69
N SER A 84 5.05 -3.71 10.03
CA SER A 84 4.22 -2.58 10.45
C SER A 84 2.73 -2.94 10.39
N TYR A 85 2.30 -3.65 9.33
CA TYR A 85 0.92 -4.09 9.17
C TYR A 85 0.51 -5.18 10.17
N ALA A 86 1.42 -6.10 10.52
CA ALA A 86 1.17 -7.08 11.57
C ALA A 86 0.94 -6.41 12.94
N ILE A 87 1.72 -5.38 13.29
CA ILE A 87 1.53 -4.61 14.53
C ILE A 87 0.14 -3.94 14.55
N TYR A 88 -0.26 -3.36 13.41
CA TYR A 88 -1.60 -2.79 13.26
C TYR A 88 -2.69 -3.84 13.48
N LEU A 89 -2.64 -4.97 12.78
CA LEU A 89 -3.64 -6.04 12.89
C LEU A 89 -3.76 -6.55 14.33
N LEU A 90 -2.63 -6.85 14.99
CA LEU A 90 -2.62 -7.34 16.37
C LEU A 90 -3.30 -6.36 17.32
N ARG A 91 -3.01 -5.07 17.19
CA ARG A 91 -3.51 -4.07 18.13
C ARG A 91 -4.94 -3.62 17.87
N TYR A 92 -5.30 -3.40 16.61
CA TYR A 92 -6.54 -2.72 16.22
C TYR A 92 -7.66 -3.68 15.80
N GLU A 93 -7.31 -4.85 15.26
CA GLU A 93 -8.30 -5.83 14.78
C GLU A 93 -8.44 -7.03 15.72
N PHE A 94 -7.34 -7.54 16.30
CA PHE A 94 -7.39 -8.64 17.27
C PHE A 94 -7.65 -8.17 18.70
N CYS A 95 -6.89 -7.17 19.17
CA CYS A 95 -7.03 -6.58 20.50
C CYS A 95 -7.84 -5.27 20.48
N ALA A 96 -8.91 -5.23 19.68
CA ALA A 96 -9.78 -4.08 19.58
C ALA A 96 -10.34 -3.71 20.96
N SER A 97 -10.24 -2.42 21.33
CA SER A 97 -10.76 -1.95 22.62
C SER A 97 -12.28 -1.93 22.60
N SER A 98 -12.93 -2.70 23.48
CA SER A 98 -14.40 -2.75 23.63
C SER A 98 -15.02 -1.40 24.01
N THR A 99 -14.22 -0.41 24.42
CA THR A 99 -14.68 0.92 24.79
C THR A 99 -14.53 1.97 23.68
N GLY A 100 -14.17 1.55 22.46
CA GLY A 100 -14.21 2.39 21.26
C GLY A 100 -13.21 3.55 21.21
N GLY A 101 -12.15 3.52 22.03
CA GLY A 101 -11.11 4.55 22.03
C GLY A 101 -9.73 4.02 22.41
N TYR A 102 -8.71 4.71 21.92
CA TYR A 102 -7.29 4.39 22.10
C TYR A 102 -6.56 5.55 22.80
N SER A 103 -5.50 5.23 23.55
CA SER A 103 -4.63 6.25 24.13
C SER A 103 -3.85 7.00 23.03
N TYR A 104 -3.36 8.19 23.36
CA TYR A 104 -2.61 9.04 22.42
C TYR A 104 -1.46 8.29 21.73
N GLY A 105 -0.68 7.52 22.48
CA GLY A 105 0.45 6.75 21.94
C GLY A 105 0.04 5.71 20.90
N TRP A 106 -1.09 5.02 21.11
CA TRP A 106 -1.62 4.11 20.10
C TRP A 106 -2.08 4.89 18.87
N VAL A 107 -2.83 5.98 19.01
CA VAL A 107 -3.26 6.78 17.84
C VAL A 107 -2.06 7.34 17.05
N LEU A 108 -0.99 7.74 17.73
CA LEU A 108 0.27 8.13 17.09
C LEU A 108 0.92 6.96 16.34
N LEU A 109 0.94 5.76 16.92
CA LEU A 109 1.43 4.55 16.26
C LEU A 109 0.61 4.21 15.01
N LEU A 110 -0.72 4.37 15.05
CA LEU A 110 -1.58 4.19 13.88
C LEU A 110 -1.25 5.20 12.78
N LYS A 111 -1.08 6.47 13.14
CA LYS A 111 -0.67 7.53 12.20
C LYS A 111 0.68 7.22 11.57
N LEU A 112 1.67 6.85 12.39
CA LEU A 112 3.01 6.49 11.92
C LEU A 112 2.95 5.24 11.04
N HIS A 113 2.18 4.22 11.43
CA HIS A 113 1.98 3.00 10.67
C HIS A 113 1.49 3.29 9.25
N VAL A 114 0.42 4.06 9.09
CA VAL A 114 -0.17 4.36 7.76
C VAL A 114 0.84 5.06 6.86
N VAL A 115 1.59 6.04 7.39
CA VAL A 115 2.59 6.77 6.60
C VAL A 115 3.79 5.88 6.28
N LEU A 116 4.29 5.14 7.27
CA LEU A 116 5.47 4.28 7.13
C LEU A 116 5.22 3.10 6.19
N SER A 117 4.08 2.41 6.33
CA SER A 117 3.71 1.28 5.47
C SER A 117 3.51 1.73 4.02
N THR A 118 2.86 2.87 3.81
CA THR A 118 2.71 3.48 2.48
C THR A 118 4.05 3.88 1.88
N ALA A 119 4.93 4.49 2.67
CA ALA A 119 6.27 4.87 2.23
C ALA A 119 7.10 3.65 1.83
N LEU A 120 7.19 2.64 2.70
CA LEU A 120 7.98 1.42 2.46
C LEU A 120 7.48 0.65 1.25
N HIS A 121 6.16 0.51 1.09
CA HIS A 121 5.58 -0.12 -0.10
C HIS A 121 5.90 0.65 -1.39
N SER A 122 5.77 1.97 -1.38
CA SER A 122 6.15 2.81 -2.54
C SER A 122 7.64 2.68 -2.87
N ILE A 123 8.52 2.66 -1.85
CA ILE A 123 9.95 2.41 -2.02
C ILE A 123 10.18 1.09 -2.74
N SER A 124 9.56 0.00 -2.29
CA SER A 124 9.68 -1.31 -2.96
C SER A 124 9.29 -1.25 -4.43
N LEU A 125 8.19 -0.57 -4.78
CA LEU A 125 7.73 -0.43 -6.18
C LEU A 125 8.74 0.35 -7.04
N TYR A 126 9.25 1.48 -6.55
CA TYR A 126 10.25 2.27 -7.27
C TYR A 126 11.60 1.55 -7.39
N LEU A 127 12.00 0.80 -6.37
CA LEU A 127 13.18 -0.05 -6.45
C LEU A 127 12.99 -1.22 -7.44
N LEU A 128 11.77 -1.75 -7.56
CA LEU A 128 11.41 -2.78 -8.55
C LEU A 128 11.45 -2.23 -10.00
N VAL A 129 11.03 -0.98 -10.19
CA VAL A 129 11.24 -0.25 -11.45
C VAL A 129 12.74 -0.11 -11.74
N PHE A 130 13.51 0.31 -10.75
CA PHE A 130 14.96 0.56 -10.91
C PHE A 130 15.74 -0.72 -11.23
N ILE A 131 15.49 -1.84 -10.55
CA ILE A 131 16.12 -3.13 -10.87
C ILE A 131 15.73 -3.62 -12.27
N THR A 132 14.48 -3.43 -12.68
CA THR A 132 14.02 -3.80 -14.04
C THR A 132 14.75 -2.96 -15.08
N TYR A 133 14.94 -1.67 -14.83
CA TYR A 133 15.74 -0.79 -15.66
C TYR A 133 17.21 -1.23 -15.74
N ILE A 134 17.88 -1.48 -14.60
CA ILE A 134 19.27 -1.98 -14.57
C ILE A 134 19.40 -3.28 -15.37
N ARG A 135 18.44 -4.21 -15.22
CA ARG A 135 18.43 -5.49 -15.94
C ARG A 135 18.33 -5.29 -17.44
N ILE A 136 17.50 -4.34 -17.90
CA ILE A 136 17.40 -3.99 -19.32
C ILE A 136 18.74 -3.44 -19.83
N CYS A 137 19.37 -2.53 -19.10
CA CYS A 137 20.68 -1.97 -19.48
C CYS A 137 21.76 -3.05 -19.57
N SER A 138 21.82 -3.95 -18.58
CA SER A 138 22.78 -5.07 -18.56
C SER A 138 22.62 -6.01 -19.76
N VAL A 139 21.39 -6.21 -20.26
CA VAL A 139 21.13 -7.03 -21.46
C VAL A 139 21.55 -6.31 -22.75
N GLN A 140 21.62 -4.98 -22.77
CA GLN A 140 21.93 -4.19 -23.96
C GLN A 140 23.40 -3.78 -24.08
N THR A 141 24.07 -3.54 -22.95
CA THR A 141 25.42 -2.95 -22.92
C THR A 141 26.30 -3.71 -21.93
N GLN A 142 27.49 -4.14 -22.36
CA GLN A 142 28.43 -4.90 -21.51
C GLN A 142 29.17 -4.04 -20.46
N ARG A 143 29.07 -2.72 -20.50
CA ARG A 143 29.89 -1.82 -19.66
C ARG A 143 29.15 -0.51 -19.35
N SER A 144 28.31 -0.51 -18.32
CA SER A 144 27.63 0.69 -17.83
C SER A 144 28.04 0.96 -16.38
N GLN A 145 28.38 2.21 -16.04
CA GLN A 145 28.72 2.61 -14.67
C GLN A 145 27.57 2.34 -13.67
N LEU A 146 26.32 2.36 -14.14
CA LEU A 146 25.13 1.98 -13.37
C LEU A 146 25.08 0.51 -12.93
N LEU A 147 25.97 -0.33 -13.47
CA LEU A 147 26.10 -1.73 -13.06
C LEU A 147 27.01 -1.88 -11.83
N GLU A 148 27.71 -0.82 -11.42
CA GLU A 148 28.53 -0.84 -10.23
C GLU A 148 27.66 -0.84 -8.97
N THR A 149 27.96 -1.77 -8.06
CA THR A 149 27.18 -2.02 -6.84
C THR A 149 27.06 -0.79 -5.94
N ARG A 150 28.13 0.02 -5.83
CA ARG A 150 28.14 1.23 -5.00
C ARG A 150 27.21 2.32 -5.55
N VAL A 151 27.25 2.55 -6.86
CA VAL A 151 26.40 3.55 -7.52
C VAL A 151 24.93 3.14 -7.44
N ALA A 152 24.62 1.87 -7.68
CA ALA A 152 23.25 1.37 -7.57
C ALA A 152 22.69 1.47 -6.14
N GLY A 153 23.51 1.16 -5.12
CA GLY A 153 23.12 1.33 -3.71
C GLY A 153 22.88 2.80 -3.35
N PHE A 154 23.72 3.73 -3.84
CA PHE A 154 23.53 5.16 -3.62
C PHE A 154 22.24 5.69 -4.29
N ILE A 155 21.97 5.29 -5.54
CA ILE A 155 20.72 5.65 -6.22
C ILE A 155 19.51 5.07 -5.48
N SER A 156 19.59 3.82 -5.01
CA SER A 156 18.53 3.20 -4.20
C SER A 156 18.25 3.98 -2.92
N LEU A 157 19.29 4.48 -2.25
CA LEU A 157 19.16 5.32 -1.07
C LEU A 157 18.52 6.66 -1.40
N LEU A 158 18.92 7.30 -2.51
CA LEU A 158 18.36 8.57 -2.96
C LEU A 158 16.87 8.44 -3.30
N ILE A 159 16.49 7.38 -4.01
CA ILE A 159 15.08 7.05 -4.30
C ILE A 159 14.29 6.90 -2.99
N SER A 160 14.85 6.15 -2.04
CA SER A 160 14.20 5.92 -0.74
C SER A 160 13.98 7.25 0.01
N PHE A 161 15.00 8.11 0.05
CA PHE A 161 14.91 9.42 0.69
C PHE A 161 13.88 10.33 0.01
N ALA A 162 13.86 10.36 -1.33
CA ALA A 162 12.89 11.15 -2.08
C ALA A 162 11.44 10.71 -1.77
N ILE A 163 11.18 9.40 -1.73
CA ILE A 163 9.85 8.85 -1.43
C ILE A 163 9.44 9.15 0.02
N PHE A 164 10.37 9.04 0.97
CA PHE A 164 10.11 9.45 2.35
C PHE A 164 9.77 10.95 2.46
N ALA A 165 10.48 11.81 1.74
CA ALA A 165 10.19 13.25 1.71
C ALA A 165 8.79 13.54 1.13
N LEU A 166 8.38 12.80 0.09
CA LEU A 166 7.04 12.89 -0.49
C LEU A 166 5.92 12.44 0.46
N CYS A 167 6.23 11.66 1.51
CA CYS A 167 5.26 11.27 2.54
C CYS A 167 5.07 12.30 3.66
N ILE A 168 5.96 13.29 3.78
CA ILE A 168 5.91 14.31 4.84
C ILE A 168 4.58 15.10 4.80
N PRO A 169 4.07 15.57 3.64
CA PRO A 169 2.78 16.23 3.57
C PRO A 169 1.63 15.38 4.13
N THR A 170 1.67 14.06 3.91
CA THR A 170 0.66 13.12 4.41
C THR A 170 0.68 13.00 5.93
N LEU A 171 1.86 13.08 6.54
CA LEU A 171 2.01 13.15 8.00
C LEU A 171 1.43 14.45 8.57
N LEU A 172 1.66 15.58 7.90
CA LEU A 172 1.17 16.89 8.32
C LEU A 172 -0.35 17.05 8.11
N ALA A 173 -0.92 16.32 7.16
CA ALA A 173 -2.35 16.36 6.86
C ALA A 173 -3.26 15.81 7.97
N HIS A 174 -2.73 14.90 8.80
CA HIS A 174 -3.50 14.23 9.85
C HIS A 174 -3.16 14.80 11.22
N ASP A 175 -4.19 15.17 11.98
CA ASP A 175 -4.05 15.71 13.34
C ASP A 175 -4.70 14.77 14.37
N ILE A 176 -4.21 14.78 15.61
CA ILE A 176 -4.76 13.94 16.67
C ILE A 176 -5.77 14.77 17.45
N VAL A 177 -7.05 14.46 17.27
CA VAL A 177 -8.15 15.21 17.88
C VAL A 177 -8.69 14.43 19.07
N LEU A 178 -8.90 15.13 20.18
CA LEU A 178 -9.58 14.59 21.34
C LEU A 178 -11.00 14.21 20.95
N ARG A 179 -11.40 12.97 21.22
CA ARG A 179 -12.78 12.56 21.05
C ARG A 179 -13.57 13.10 22.24
N GLU A 180 -14.12 14.31 22.11
CA GLU A 180 -15.15 14.76 23.03
C GLU A 180 -16.35 13.81 22.91
N ASN A 181 -16.87 13.36 24.05
CA ASN A 181 -18.07 12.53 24.12
C ASN A 181 -19.30 13.39 23.74
N SER A 182 -19.43 13.78 22.47
CA SER A 182 -20.65 14.42 21.98
C SER A 182 -21.75 13.34 21.84
N PRO A 183 -22.94 13.53 22.43
CA PRO A 183 -23.90 12.47 22.76
C PRO A 183 -24.75 11.96 21.58
N HIS A 184 -24.29 12.07 20.33
CA HIS A 184 -25.16 11.83 19.15
C HIS A 184 -24.88 10.54 18.36
N PHE A 185 -24.12 9.60 18.92
CA PHE A 185 -23.99 8.25 18.34
C PHE A 185 -24.11 7.20 19.44
N ILE A 186 -25.30 7.11 20.04
CA ILE A 186 -25.71 5.90 20.76
C ILE A 186 -26.08 4.89 19.68
N GLU A 187 -25.18 3.95 19.42
CA GLU A 187 -25.60 2.65 18.88
C GLU A 187 -26.67 2.09 19.83
N LEU A 188 -27.79 1.73 19.22
CA LEU A 188 -28.98 1.15 19.83
C LEU A 188 -28.62 -0.10 20.65
N LYS A 189 -28.22 0.09 21.92
CA LYS A 189 -28.16 -1.00 22.90
C LYS A 189 -29.55 -1.08 23.53
N GLU A 190 -30.28 -2.14 23.20
CA GLU A 190 -31.57 -2.47 23.84
C GLU A 190 -31.44 -2.36 25.36
N ILE A 191 -32.31 -1.54 25.95
CA ILE A 191 -32.43 -1.34 27.38
C ILE A 191 -33.24 -2.51 27.94
N HIS A 192 -32.61 -3.33 28.77
CA HIS A 192 -33.33 -4.17 29.73
C HIS A 192 -33.21 -3.52 31.12
N PRO A 193 -34.32 -3.13 31.79
CA PRO A 193 -34.26 -2.33 33.01
C PRO A 193 -34.36 -3.18 34.28
N THR A 194 -33.25 -3.35 35.01
CA THR A 194 -33.09 -3.64 36.46
C THR A 194 -31.60 -4.01 36.64
N ASP A 195 -30.77 -3.46 37.52
CA ASP A 195 -30.93 -2.92 38.87
C ASP A 195 -29.87 -1.84 39.19
N LEU A 196 -30.11 -1.16 40.31
CA LEU A 196 -29.41 -0.01 40.87
C LEU A 196 -27.90 -0.19 41.14
N SER A 197 -27.17 0.91 40.92
CA SER A 197 -26.11 1.47 41.78
C SER A 197 -24.85 0.64 42.07
N GLU A 198 -23.75 1.00 41.39
CA GLU A 198 -22.49 1.33 42.09
C GLU A 198 -21.64 2.26 41.21
N SER A 199 -21.43 3.49 41.70
CA SER A 199 -20.63 4.53 41.06
C SER A 199 -19.15 4.24 41.28
N TYR A 200 -18.51 3.58 40.32
CA TYR A 200 -17.05 3.58 40.22
C TYR A 200 -16.58 4.93 39.67
N PRO A 201 -15.51 5.55 40.22
CA PRO A 201 -14.93 6.74 39.62
C PRO A 201 -14.30 6.32 38.29
N SER A 202 -15.03 6.51 37.19
CA SER A 202 -14.49 6.32 35.85
C SER A 202 -13.35 7.34 35.68
N SER A 203 -12.10 6.87 35.77
CA SER A 203 -10.96 7.66 35.31
C SER A 203 -11.31 8.20 33.93
N ILE A 204 -11.47 9.52 33.80
CA ILE A 204 -11.74 10.20 32.52
C ILE A 204 -10.47 10.02 31.69
N SER A 205 -10.36 8.85 31.05
CA SER A 205 -9.28 8.58 30.13
C SER A 205 -9.66 9.25 28.81
N ASN A 206 -8.99 10.36 28.54
CA ASN A 206 -9.07 11.09 27.29
C ASN A 206 -8.83 10.12 26.12
N LYS A 207 -9.86 9.88 25.31
CA LYS A 207 -9.79 9.04 24.10
C LYS A 207 -9.45 9.92 22.90
N TYR A 208 -8.57 9.45 22.03
CA TYR A 208 -8.11 10.20 20.86
C TYR A 208 -8.55 9.52 19.56
N SER A 209 -8.70 10.31 18.50
CA SER A 209 -9.02 9.84 17.15
C SER A 209 -8.19 10.60 16.11
N ILE A 210 -8.07 10.03 14.90
CA ILE A 210 -7.37 10.69 13.80
C ILE A 210 -8.36 11.66 13.14
N GLY A 211 -8.09 12.95 13.28
CA GLY A 211 -8.77 14.02 12.57
C GLY A 211 -7.93 14.55 11.41
N LEU A 212 -8.54 15.44 10.64
CA LEU A 212 -7.85 16.21 9.61
C LEU A 212 -7.29 17.50 10.19
N SER A 213 -6.09 17.88 9.77
CA SER A 213 -5.47 19.14 10.17
C SER A 213 -6.27 20.33 9.64
N LYS A 214 -6.49 21.33 10.50
CA LYS A 214 -7.22 22.57 10.15
C LYS A 214 -6.58 23.31 8.96
N MET A 215 -5.26 23.22 8.82
CA MET A 215 -4.51 23.82 7.70
C MET A 215 -4.85 23.16 6.36
N PHE A 216 -5.20 21.87 6.35
CA PHE A 216 -5.54 21.11 5.14
C PHE A 216 -7.02 21.21 4.76
N VAL A 217 -7.87 21.60 5.71
CA VAL A 217 -9.30 21.87 5.50
C VAL A 217 -9.53 23.31 5.04
N SER A 218 -8.62 24.22 5.36
CA SER A 218 -8.62 25.59 4.85
C SER A 218 -8.43 25.63 3.31
N ASN A 219 -8.95 26.66 2.65
CA ASN A 219 -8.91 26.87 1.19
C ASN A 219 -9.52 25.71 0.37
N ASP A 220 -10.84 25.49 0.49
CA ASP A 220 -11.62 24.48 -0.26
C ASP A 220 -11.03 23.05 -0.25
N CYS A 221 -10.29 22.71 0.81
CA CYS A 221 -9.60 21.44 0.96
C CYS A 221 -8.58 21.15 -0.18
N PHE A 222 -8.03 22.19 -0.81
CA PHE A 222 -7.10 22.06 -1.94
C PHE A 222 -5.83 21.28 -1.56
N LEU A 223 -5.22 21.59 -0.42
CA LEU A 223 -4.00 20.91 0.05
C LEU A 223 -4.22 19.43 0.32
N LEU A 224 -5.41 19.09 0.78
CA LEU A 224 -5.79 17.71 1.01
C LEU A 224 -6.02 16.95 -0.29
N LYS A 225 -6.69 17.57 -1.28
CA LYS A 225 -6.79 16.97 -2.63
C LYS A 225 -5.40 16.75 -3.21
N LEU A 226 -4.51 17.73 -3.11
CA LEU A 226 -3.13 17.60 -3.59
C LEU A 226 -2.40 16.45 -2.90
N ASN A 227 -2.54 16.30 -1.58
CA ASN A 227 -1.95 15.18 -0.84
C ASN A 227 -2.53 13.81 -1.27
N LEU A 228 -3.84 13.73 -1.54
CA LEU A 228 -4.47 12.51 -2.07
C LEU A 228 -3.98 12.18 -3.47
N TRP A 229 -3.85 13.17 -4.35
CA TRP A 229 -3.30 13.00 -5.69
C TRP A 229 -1.83 12.59 -5.65
N LEU A 230 -1.03 13.19 -4.76
CA LEU A 230 0.37 12.82 -4.52
C LEU A 230 0.48 11.36 -4.08
N THR A 231 -0.28 10.98 -3.04
CA THR A 231 -0.22 9.62 -2.48
C THR A 231 -0.81 8.58 -3.43
N GLY A 232 -1.87 8.90 -4.15
CA GLY A 232 -2.52 7.98 -5.08
C GLY A 232 -1.75 7.83 -6.40
N ILE A 233 -1.49 8.95 -7.08
CA ILE A 233 -0.93 8.92 -8.44
C ILE A 233 0.58 8.70 -8.38
N ILE A 234 1.30 9.54 -7.64
CA ILE A 234 2.77 9.50 -7.66
C ILE A 234 3.27 8.26 -6.94
N MET A 235 2.73 7.91 -5.77
CA MET A 235 3.26 6.78 -4.99
C MET A 235 2.79 5.40 -5.47
N LYS A 236 1.67 5.31 -6.21
CA LYS A 236 1.14 4.02 -6.70
C LYS A 236 1.05 3.97 -8.22
N VAL A 237 0.25 4.82 -8.85
CA VAL A 237 -0.08 4.70 -10.29
C VAL A 237 1.16 4.83 -11.19
N ILE A 238 2.01 5.83 -10.95
CA ILE A 238 3.22 6.08 -11.76
C ILE A 238 4.18 4.88 -11.74
N PRO A 239 4.65 4.37 -10.58
CA PRO A 239 5.57 3.25 -10.56
C PRO A 239 4.93 1.98 -11.16
N CYS A 240 3.63 1.77 -11.03
CA CYS A 240 2.93 0.64 -11.64
C CYS A 240 2.94 0.70 -13.18
N ILE A 241 2.61 1.85 -13.78
CA ILE A 241 2.66 2.03 -15.24
C ILE A 241 4.09 1.85 -15.76
N LEU A 242 5.06 2.42 -15.04
CA LEU A 242 6.47 2.34 -15.42
C LEU A 242 6.98 0.89 -15.33
N LEU A 243 6.62 0.15 -14.29
CA LEU A 243 6.97 -1.26 -14.13
C LEU A 243 6.37 -2.10 -15.26
N LEU A 244 5.11 -1.88 -15.63
CA LEU A 244 4.45 -2.59 -16.72
C LEU A 244 5.16 -2.33 -18.06
N CYS A 245 5.43 -1.07 -18.36
CA CYS A 245 6.12 -0.67 -19.60
C CYS A 245 7.54 -1.26 -19.67
N LEU A 246 8.31 -1.15 -18.59
CA LEU A 246 9.68 -1.69 -18.53
C LEU A 246 9.68 -3.22 -18.63
N THR A 247 8.74 -3.90 -17.97
CA THR A 247 8.67 -5.37 -18.04
C THR A 247 8.28 -5.85 -19.43
N TYR A 248 7.35 -5.16 -20.11
CA TYR A 248 7.04 -5.41 -21.51
C TYR A 248 8.27 -5.20 -22.41
N CYS A 249 9.00 -4.10 -22.24
CA CYS A 249 10.23 -3.83 -22.97
C CYS A 249 11.31 -4.92 -22.75
N LEU A 250 11.46 -5.37 -21.51
CA LEU A 250 12.35 -6.48 -21.14
C LEU A 250 11.94 -7.78 -21.87
N LEU A 251 10.64 -8.09 -21.91
CA LEU A 251 10.11 -9.28 -22.57
C LEU A 251 10.42 -9.28 -24.08
N VAL A 252 10.15 -8.16 -24.75
CA VAL A 252 10.44 -8.01 -26.20
C VAL A 252 11.94 -8.20 -26.47
N LYS A 253 12.82 -7.65 -25.62
CA LYS A 253 14.27 -7.79 -25.75
C LYS A 253 14.73 -9.24 -25.53
N LEU A 254 14.20 -9.91 -24.52
CA LEU A 254 14.50 -11.33 -24.26
C LEU A 254 14.04 -12.21 -25.43
N ALA A 255 12.86 -11.96 -25.99
CA ALA A 255 12.35 -12.67 -27.16
C ALA A 255 13.22 -12.45 -28.41
N LYS A 256 13.64 -11.20 -28.67
CA LYS A 256 14.57 -10.88 -29.78
C LYS A 256 15.92 -11.59 -29.61
N ASN A 257 16.51 -11.55 -28.43
CA ASN A 257 17.79 -12.21 -28.14
C ASN A 257 17.69 -13.73 -28.24
N LYS A 258 16.56 -14.32 -27.82
CA LYS A 258 16.29 -15.75 -28.00
C LYS A 258 16.23 -16.13 -29.47
N LYS A 259 15.50 -15.38 -30.31
CA LYS A 259 15.44 -15.61 -31.77
C LYS A 259 16.84 -15.55 -32.40
N LYS A 260 17.66 -14.54 -32.04
CA LYS A 260 19.06 -14.45 -32.51
C LYS A 260 19.89 -15.67 -32.09
N ARG A 261 19.78 -16.13 -30.84
CA ARG A 261 20.49 -17.32 -30.35
C ARG A 261 20.08 -18.59 -31.11
N VAL A 262 18.79 -18.77 -31.39
CA VAL A 262 18.29 -19.91 -32.16
C VAL A 262 18.80 -19.87 -33.60
N ALA A 263 18.82 -18.70 -34.24
CA ALA A 263 19.36 -18.54 -35.59
C ALA A 263 20.86 -18.86 -35.69
N LEU A 264 21.64 -18.52 -34.65
CA LEU A 264 23.08 -18.79 -34.59
C LEU A 264 23.41 -20.25 -34.21
N LEU A 265 22.53 -20.95 -33.49
CA LEU A 265 22.75 -22.32 -33.01
C LEU A 265 22.01 -23.37 -33.84
N ARG A 266 21.78 -23.10 -35.14
CA ARG A 266 20.91 -23.87 -36.06
C ARG A 266 21.19 -25.38 -36.11
N GLU A 267 22.41 -25.83 -35.80
CA GLU A 267 22.75 -27.26 -35.74
C GLU A 267 22.30 -27.98 -34.46
N ARG A 268 22.05 -27.28 -33.35
CA ARG A 268 21.71 -27.91 -32.05
C ARG A 268 20.23 -27.81 -31.67
N ALA A 269 19.40 -27.29 -32.58
CA ALA A 269 18.05 -26.78 -32.28
C ALA A 269 16.88 -27.69 -32.70
N LYS A 270 17.15 -28.90 -33.22
CA LYS A 270 16.08 -29.81 -33.67
C LYS A 270 15.23 -30.39 -32.52
N ASP A 271 15.71 -30.30 -31.27
CA ASP A 271 15.13 -31.08 -30.15
C ASP A 271 14.40 -30.29 -29.05
N ARG A 272 14.20 -28.97 -29.14
CA ARG A 272 13.54 -28.25 -28.04
C ARG A 272 12.45 -27.29 -28.50
N VAL A 273 11.26 -27.86 -28.70
CA VAL A 273 9.98 -27.19 -28.43
C VAL A 273 9.88 -26.93 -26.91
N TYR A 274 10.77 -26.10 -26.38
CA TYR A 274 10.69 -25.67 -24.99
C TYR A 274 9.69 -24.51 -24.94
N LYS A 275 8.44 -24.82 -24.58
CA LYS A 275 7.44 -23.83 -24.18
C LYS A 275 8.13 -22.85 -23.24
N ASP A 276 8.18 -21.59 -23.62
CA ASP A 276 9.08 -20.60 -23.00
C ASP A 276 8.59 -20.24 -21.59
N ARG A 277 8.87 -21.12 -20.63
CA ARG A 277 8.39 -21.01 -19.23
C ARG A 277 8.75 -19.66 -18.62
N THR A 278 9.87 -19.08 -19.01
CA THR A 278 10.31 -17.74 -18.58
C THR A 278 9.40 -16.62 -19.08
N THR A 279 8.92 -16.71 -20.32
CA THR A 279 7.97 -15.75 -20.92
C THR A 279 6.60 -15.88 -20.26
N CYS A 280 6.16 -17.11 -19.97
CA CYS A 280 4.92 -17.37 -19.23
C CYS A 280 5.00 -16.89 -17.77
N MET A 281 6.11 -17.15 -17.08
CA MET A 281 6.36 -16.64 -15.72
C MET A 281 6.37 -15.10 -15.67
N LEU A 282 6.98 -14.45 -16.66
CA LEU A 282 7.03 -12.97 -16.73
C LEU A 282 5.65 -12.38 -17.04
N LEU A 283 4.87 -13.01 -17.93
CA LEU A 283 3.49 -12.63 -18.21
C LEU A 283 2.59 -12.80 -16.98
N LEU A 284 2.74 -13.90 -16.24
CA LEU A 284 2.01 -14.12 -14.99
C LEU A 284 2.36 -13.06 -13.94
N MET A 285 3.64 -12.67 -13.82
CA MET A 285 4.07 -11.62 -12.91
C MET A 285 3.44 -10.27 -13.28
N VAL A 286 3.53 -9.84 -14.55
CA VAL A 286 2.91 -8.59 -15.02
C VAL A 286 1.39 -8.61 -14.85
N SER A 287 0.74 -9.73 -15.18
CA SER A 287 -0.70 -9.89 -15.02
C SER A 287 -1.12 -9.80 -13.55
N SER A 288 -0.39 -10.46 -12.64
CA SER A 288 -0.67 -10.40 -11.21
C SER A 288 -0.52 -8.98 -10.65
N PHE A 289 0.52 -8.25 -11.07
CA PHE A 289 0.71 -6.84 -10.68
C PHE A 289 -0.40 -5.94 -11.24
N LEU A 290 -0.81 -6.13 -12.49
CA LEU A 290 -1.89 -5.36 -13.09
C LEU A 290 -3.23 -5.58 -12.36
N CYS A 291 -3.56 -6.84 -12.05
CA CYS A 291 -4.81 -7.17 -11.38
C CYS A 291 -4.89 -6.67 -9.93
N THR A 292 -3.75 -6.49 -9.25
CA THR A 292 -3.71 -6.10 -7.84
C THR A 292 -3.57 -4.59 -7.66
N GLU A 293 -2.70 -3.93 -8.45
CA GLU A 293 -2.36 -2.52 -8.24
C GLU A 293 -3.26 -1.55 -9.03
N LEU A 294 -3.74 -1.94 -10.22
CA LEU A 294 -4.55 -1.05 -11.06
C LEU A 294 -5.90 -0.73 -10.43
N PRO A 295 -6.65 -1.68 -9.83
CA PRO A 295 -7.89 -1.36 -9.12
C PRO A 295 -7.65 -0.39 -7.96
N GLN A 296 -6.57 -0.59 -7.19
CA GLN A 296 -6.21 0.30 -6.08
C GLN A 296 -5.88 1.71 -6.55
N GLY A 297 -5.12 1.84 -7.64
CA GLY A 297 -4.78 3.13 -8.25
C GLY A 297 -6.02 3.87 -8.76
N ILE A 298 -6.95 3.16 -9.40
CA ILE A 298 -8.21 3.72 -9.88
C ILE A 298 -9.07 4.21 -8.70
N ILE A 299 -9.22 3.42 -7.64
CA ILE A 299 -9.96 3.82 -6.43
C ILE A 299 -9.34 5.08 -5.81
N ALA A 300 -8.02 5.17 -5.76
CA ALA A 300 -7.33 6.37 -5.25
C ALA A 300 -7.61 7.61 -6.09
N ILE A 301 -7.66 7.48 -7.43
CA ILE A 301 -8.02 8.58 -8.34
C ILE A 301 -9.48 8.99 -8.14
N PHE A 302 -10.41 8.03 -8.06
CA PHE A 302 -11.81 8.32 -7.78
C PHE A 302 -11.99 9.00 -6.41
N ASN A 303 -11.25 8.57 -5.38
CA ASN A 303 -11.25 9.23 -4.07
C ASN A 303 -10.68 10.66 -4.11
N GLY A 304 -9.73 10.93 -5.01
CA GLY A 304 -9.18 12.28 -5.22
C GLY A 304 -10.07 13.18 -6.07
N LEU A 305 -10.88 12.60 -6.97
CA LEU A 305 -11.78 13.28 -7.90
C LEU A 305 -13.16 13.54 -7.29
N LEU A 306 -13.69 12.57 -6.55
CA LEU A 306 -14.98 12.64 -5.85
C LEU A 306 -14.73 13.22 -4.45
N HIS A 307 -15.02 14.50 -4.29
CA HIS A 307 -14.69 15.28 -3.10
C HIS A 307 -15.14 14.63 -1.77
N LEU A 308 -14.17 14.55 -0.85
CA LEU A 308 -14.13 14.38 0.62
C LEU A 308 -15.34 14.14 1.54
N LYS A 309 -16.61 14.16 1.12
CA LYS A 309 -17.74 13.74 1.99
C LYS A 309 -17.70 12.24 2.26
N SER A 310 -17.15 11.47 1.32
CA SER A 310 -17.04 10.02 1.42
C SER A 310 -15.81 9.54 2.18
N ILE A 311 -14.83 10.34 2.62
CA ILE A 311 -13.64 9.75 3.26
C ILE A 311 -13.95 9.10 4.62
N VAL A 312 -14.93 9.61 5.38
CA VAL A 312 -15.32 9.02 6.67
C VAL A 312 -16.27 7.83 6.48
N LYS A 313 -17.24 7.92 5.56
CA LYS A 313 -18.16 6.80 5.25
C LYS A 313 -17.48 5.72 4.41
N LEU A 314 -16.67 6.07 3.42
CA LEU A 314 -16.00 5.14 2.49
C LEU A 314 -14.78 4.45 3.12
N LYS A 315 -14.03 5.03 4.08
CA LYS A 315 -13.06 4.22 4.87
C LYS A 315 -13.73 3.17 5.75
N ALA A 316 -14.91 3.47 6.29
CA ALA A 316 -15.73 2.47 6.98
C ALA A 316 -16.25 1.39 6.01
N LEU A 317 -16.52 1.77 4.75
CA LEU A 317 -17.02 0.93 3.64
C LEU A 317 -15.95 0.34 2.70
N LEU A 318 -14.65 0.57 2.87
CA LEU A 318 -13.59 -0.03 2.01
C LEU A 318 -12.77 -1.10 2.71
N CYS A 319 -13.04 -1.34 4.00
CA CYS A 319 -12.38 -2.40 4.77
C CYS A 319 -10.83 -2.36 4.69
N GLU A 320 -10.25 -1.17 4.68
CA GLU A 320 -8.85 -0.90 5.03
C GLU A 320 -8.73 -0.42 6.49
#